data_AF-A0A6J5CUD9-F1
#
_entry.id   AF-A0A6J5CUD9-F1
#
_cell.length_a   1.000
_cell.length_b   1.000
_cell.length_c   1.000
_cell.angle_alpha   90.00
_cell.angle_beta   90.00
_cell.angle_gamma   90.00
#
_symmetry.space_group_name_H-M   'P 1'
#
loop_
_entity.id
_entity.type
_entity.pdbx_description
1 polymer ?
#
loop_
_entity_poly.entity_id
_entity_poly.type
_entity_poly.pdbx_seq_one_letter_code
_entity_poly.pdbx_strand_id
1 'polypeptide(L)'
;MRNGTIFSASDKSINDALSQKTVTNADLRDLFLTRGVLISKDSSRKSLAFHFSRLTHDFNDYQRLARIFGSSVHHEKLASTRIESQVSISTFENSAHELKADLEKDGAVVKVYATQGNRLDIEIKYQKLQFNKSEFRQVVSRTAVISVQREGSDLVIHGPHNDDVHEWIGKLASIASEKSGESLEFTDIQLPPTFSAKQKSDFFINLAKAMVGYNLHDVTDVYVSKPDPSSGDDDDDEAEPVQTGIHISKASLKGQGVLQSKELQLLAKKGFYISRMVWTGRSPSFDSDLYEFEAQFSSPDDCTGFVYLPRGFYRHVDGMEFASTRSGLTNDEQYRLGKVVEAAARTTLAGL
;
A
#
# COMPACT_ATOMS: atom_id res chain seq x y z
N MET A 1 1.61 4.22 32.64
CA MET A 1 2.63 3.17 32.46
C MET A 1 2.50 2.66 31.04
N ARG A 2 3.59 2.69 30.27
CA ARG A 2 3.64 2.21 28.87
C ARG A 2 3.29 0.73 28.86
N ASN A 3 2.28 0.30 28.09
CA ASN A 3 2.04 -1.11 27.80
C ASN A 3 3.12 -1.64 26.84
N GLY A 4 4.38 -1.52 27.23
CA GLY A 4 5.50 -2.14 26.54
C GLY A 4 5.48 -3.61 26.88
N THR A 5 4.87 -4.41 26.00
CA THR A 5 5.00 -5.87 26.08
C THR A 5 6.49 -6.18 25.93
N ILE A 6 7.11 -6.75 26.98
CA ILE A 6 8.52 -7.17 26.93
C ILE A 6 8.55 -8.47 26.13
N PHE A 7 8.90 -8.38 24.84
CA PHE A 7 9.17 -9.54 24.02
C PHE A 7 10.62 -9.98 24.23
N SER A 8 10.81 -11.13 24.88
CA SER A 8 12.12 -11.78 24.98
C SER A 8 12.19 -12.86 23.90
N ALA A 9 13.13 -12.77 22.96
CA ALA A 9 13.33 -13.85 22.00
C ALA A 9 14.07 -15.01 22.66
N SER A 10 13.60 -16.23 22.41
CA SER A 10 14.26 -17.44 22.90
C SER A 10 15.50 -17.78 22.08
N ASP A 11 16.37 -18.65 22.61
CA ASP A 11 17.52 -19.21 21.88
C ASP A 11 17.08 -19.84 20.55
N LYS A 12 15.92 -20.50 20.54
CA LYS A 12 15.34 -21.05 19.31
C LYS A 12 15.02 -19.93 18.32
N SER A 13 14.34 -18.89 18.78
CA SER A 13 13.96 -17.73 17.96
C SER A 13 15.20 -17.05 17.34
N ILE A 14 16.29 -16.95 18.11
CA ILE A 14 17.58 -16.39 17.65
C ILE A 14 18.22 -17.29 16.59
N ASN A 15 18.29 -18.60 16.85
CA ASN A 15 18.86 -19.56 15.91
C ASN A 15 18.10 -19.59 14.58
N ASP A 16 16.77 -19.62 14.65
CA ASP A 16 15.88 -19.62 13.50
C ASP A 16 16.02 -18.31 12.71
N ALA A 17 16.11 -17.17 13.40
CA ALA A 17 16.29 -15.86 12.78
C ALA A 17 17.65 -15.76 12.05
N LEU A 18 18.75 -16.14 12.70
CA LEU A 18 20.11 -16.10 12.13
C LEU A 18 20.31 -17.09 10.97
N SER A 19 19.48 -18.12 10.90
CA SER A 19 19.48 -19.08 9.80
C SER A 19 18.79 -18.56 8.53
N GLN A 20 18.02 -17.46 8.61
CA GLN A 20 17.31 -16.89 7.46
C GLN A 20 18.27 -16.33 6.40
N LYS A 21 17.82 -16.31 5.14
CA LYS A 21 18.58 -15.73 4.01
C LYS A 21 18.82 -14.22 4.16
N THR A 22 17.96 -13.51 4.89
CA THR A 22 18.09 -12.07 5.19
C THR A 22 19.41 -11.74 5.88
N VAL A 23 19.91 -12.64 6.72
CA VAL A 23 21.15 -12.44 7.48
C VAL A 23 22.34 -12.74 6.57
N THR A 24 23.16 -11.72 6.33
CA THR A 24 24.36 -11.84 5.52
C THR A 24 25.53 -12.39 6.34
N ASN A 25 26.58 -12.85 5.66
CA ASN A 25 27.81 -13.25 6.36
C ASN A 25 28.52 -12.04 7.00
N ALA A 26 28.28 -10.82 6.51
CA ALA A 26 28.77 -9.60 7.14
C ALA A 26 28.06 -9.34 8.47
N ASP A 27 26.75 -9.54 8.53
CA ASP A 27 25.96 -9.40 9.76
C ASP A 27 26.41 -10.39 10.83
N LEU A 28 26.62 -11.67 10.46
CA LEU A 28 27.15 -12.68 11.37
C LEU A 28 28.55 -12.30 11.88
N ARG A 29 29.43 -11.78 11.00
CA ARG A 29 30.76 -11.33 11.42
C ARG A 29 30.68 -10.18 12.41
N ASP A 30 29.81 -9.20 12.17
CA ASP A 30 29.60 -8.07 13.10
C ASP A 30 29.09 -8.55 14.45
N LEU A 31 28.08 -9.42 14.47
CA LEU A 31 27.51 -10.01 15.70
C LEU A 31 28.55 -10.77 16.54
N PHE A 32 29.44 -11.54 15.91
CA PHE A 32 30.51 -12.21 16.66
C PHE A 32 31.64 -11.26 17.08
N LEU A 33 31.93 -10.25 16.25
CA LEU A 33 32.97 -9.27 16.55
C LEU A 33 32.62 -8.39 17.74
N THR A 34 31.34 -8.05 17.97
CA THR A 34 30.90 -7.35 19.19
C THR A 34 31.20 -8.11 20.46
N ARG A 35 31.34 -9.44 20.36
CA ARG A 35 31.72 -10.34 21.46
C ARG A 35 33.23 -10.59 21.53
N GLY A 36 34.02 -9.92 20.70
CA GLY A 36 35.46 -10.16 20.58
C GLY A 36 35.80 -11.51 19.96
N VAL A 37 34.85 -12.16 19.26
CA VAL A 37 35.05 -13.48 18.65
C VAL A 37 35.30 -13.32 17.15
N LEU A 38 36.41 -13.90 16.69
CA LEU A 38 36.71 -14.00 15.26
C LEU A 38 36.17 -15.31 14.70
N ILE A 39 35.48 -15.23 13.57
CA ILE A 39 34.90 -16.41 12.89
C ILE A 39 35.61 -16.66 11.55
N SER A 40 35.79 -17.93 11.21
CA SER A 40 36.37 -18.32 9.91
C SER A 40 35.38 -18.06 8.77
N LYS A 41 35.91 -17.77 7.58
CA LYS A 41 35.12 -17.66 6.35
C LYS A 41 34.46 -18.99 5.96
N ASP A 42 35.05 -20.11 6.39
CA ASP A 42 34.58 -21.46 6.06
C ASP A 42 33.56 -21.99 7.07
N SER A 43 33.30 -21.25 8.16
CA SER A 43 32.32 -21.64 9.17
C SER A 43 30.91 -21.60 8.58
N SER A 44 30.17 -22.70 8.74
CA SER A 44 28.80 -22.77 8.22
C SER A 44 27.87 -21.81 8.97
N ARG A 45 26.90 -21.21 8.26
CA ARG A 45 25.87 -20.37 8.87
C ARG A 45 25.11 -21.09 9.98
N LYS A 46 24.75 -22.36 9.75
CA LYS A 46 24.00 -23.17 10.71
C LYS A 46 24.77 -23.34 12.03
N SER A 47 26.08 -23.61 11.96
CA SER A 47 26.91 -23.72 13.17
C SER A 47 27.09 -22.38 13.88
N LEU A 48 27.24 -21.29 13.12
CA LEU A 48 27.37 -19.94 13.70
C LEU A 48 26.07 -19.49 14.38
N ALA A 49 24.91 -19.70 13.74
CA ALA A 49 23.61 -19.39 14.31
C ALA A 49 23.36 -20.16 15.61
N PHE A 50 23.62 -21.47 15.61
CA PHE A 50 23.47 -22.33 16.80
C PHE A 50 24.46 -21.98 17.92
N HIS A 51 25.67 -21.55 17.57
CA HIS A 51 26.63 -21.10 18.57
C HIS A 51 26.20 -19.77 19.18
N PHE A 52 25.86 -18.79 18.34
CA PHE A 52 25.47 -17.46 18.78
C PHE A 52 24.23 -17.51 19.67
N SER A 53 23.22 -18.31 19.31
CA SER A 53 21.96 -18.41 20.04
C SER A 53 22.06 -18.98 21.45
N ARG A 54 23.19 -19.61 21.81
CA ARG A 54 23.45 -20.16 23.16
C ARG A 54 24.22 -19.19 24.05
N LEU A 55 24.61 -18.04 23.51
CA LEU A 55 25.28 -17.00 24.28
C LEU A 55 24.26 -16.22 25.10
N THR A 56 24.73 -15.56 26.16
CA THR A 56 23.90 -14.56 26.84
C THR A 56 23.71 -13.36 25.93
N HIS A 57 22.47 -12.88 25.79
CA HIS A 57 22.12 -11.75 24.92
C HIS A 57 21.65 -10.56 25.74
N ASP A 58 22.14 -9.37 25.39
CA ASP A 58 21.74 -8.12 26.00
C ASP A 58 20.79 -7.33 25.08
N PHE A 59 20.29 -6.20 25.58
CA PHE A 59 19.43 -5.30 24.82
C PHE A 59 20.04 -4.86 23.47
N ASN A 60 21.36 -4.65 23.41
CA ASN A 60 22.03 -4.20 22.19
C ASN A 60 22.05 -5.29 21.12
N ASP A 61 22.22 -6.56 21.52
CA ASP A 61 22.11 -7.70 20.63
C ASP A 61 20.70 -7.76 20.03
N TYR A 62 19.66 -7.64 20.85
CA TYR A 62 18.27 -7.59 20.38
C TYR A 62 18.04 -6.41 19.43
N GLN A 63 18.59 -5.23 19.72
CA GLN A 63 18.47 -4.07 18.86
C GLN A 63 19.17 -4.27 17.50
N ARG A 64 20.35 -4.91 17.48
CA ARG A 64 21.06 -5.24 16.23
C ARG A 64 20.31 -6.26 15.41
N LEU A 65 19.84 -7.34 16.04
CA LEU A 65 19.01 -8.34 15.38
C LEU A 65 17.75 -7.69 14.80
N ALA A 66 17.03 -6.88 15.58
CA ALA A 66 15.86 -6.15 15.11
C ALA A 66 16.17 -5.23 13.90
N ARG A 67 17.37 -4.62 13.84
CA ARG A 67 17.80 -3.83 12.66
C ARG A 67 18.06 -4.69 11.43
N ILE A 68 18.73 -5.84 11.59
CA ILE A 68 18.97 -6.79 10.49
C ILE A 68 17.64 -7.32 9.92
N PHE A 69 16.66 -7.56 10.80
CA PHE A 69 15.35 -8.06 10.41
C PHE A 69 14.33 -6.97 10.09
N GLY A 70 14.69 -5.70 10.28
CA GLY A 70 13.84 -4.55 10.01
C GLY A 70 13.27 -4.64 8.59
N SER A 71 11.97 -4.40 8.47
CA SER A 71 11.26 -4.50 7.20
C SER A 71 11.88 -3.57 6.17
N SER A 72 12.10 -4.05 4.94
CA SER A 72 12.21 -3.17 3.78
C SER A 72 10.99 -2.26 3.75
N VAL A 73 11.18 -0.96 3.51
CA VAL A 73 10.08 0.00 3.36
C VAL A 73 9.22 -0.44 2.18
N HIS A 74 8.17 -1.20 2.44
CA HIS A 74 7.17 -1.50 1.44
C HIS A 74 6.28 -0.27 1.37
N HIS A 75 6.26 0.41 0.22
CA HIS A 75 5.31 1.49 0.02
C HIS A 75 3.90 0.90 0.06
N GLU A 76 3.10 1.38 1.01
CA GLU A 76 1.70 1.01 1.11
C GLU A 76 0.94 1.64 -0.06
N LYS A 77 -0.10 0.96 -0.55
CA LYS A 77 -0.98 1.55 -1.57
C LYS A 77 -1.69 2.75 -0.96
N LEU A 78 -1.95 3.75 -1.77
CA LEU A 78 -2.66 4.95 -1.40
C LEU A 78 -4.15 4.78 -1.67
N ALA A 79 -4.95 5.45 -0.86
CA ALA A 79 -6.37 5.68 -1.07
C ALA A 79 -6.67 7.17 -0.88
N SER A 80 -7.80 7.59 -1.44
CA SER A 80 -8.30 8.95 -1.30
C SER A 80 -9.81 8.94 -1.09
N THR A 81 -10.28 9.74 -0.16
CA THR A 81 -11.70 10.00 0.06
C THR A 81 -12.00 11.48 -0.14
N ARG A 82 -13.21 11.80 -0.58
CA ARG A 82 -13.69 13.18 -0.76
C ARG A 82 -14.86 13.47 0.15
N ILE A 83 -14.91 14.71 0.64
CA ILE A 83 -16.00 15.23 1.45
C ILE A 83 -16.44 16.53 0.79
N GLU A 84 -17.67 16.57 0.29
CA GLU A 84 -18.28 17.82 -0.17
C GLU A 84 -18.67 18.64 1.07
N SER A 85 -17.94 19.72 1.36
CA SER A 85 -18.15 20.43 2.61
C SER A 85 -17.61 21.87 2.59
N GLN A 86 -18.26 22.77 3.32
CA GLN A 86 -17.78 24.14 3.51
C GLN A 86 -16.82 24.28 4.71
N VAL A 87 -16.58 23.22 5.47
CA VAL A 87 -15.69 23.22 6.65
C VAL A 87 -14.27 23.64 6.28
N SER A 88 -13.76 24.68 6.95
CA SER A 88 -12.42 25.19 6.67
C SER A 88 -11.31 24.21 7.06
N ILE A 89 -10.15 24.31 6.38
CA ILE A 89 -8.97 23.51 6.73
C ILE A 89 -8.47 23.82 8.14
N SER A 90 -8.68 25.02 8.66
CA SER A 90 -8.34 25.35 10.05
C SER A 90 -9.11 24.49 11.06
N THR A 91 -10.35 24.10 10.75
CA THR A 91 -11.11 23.17 11.59
C THR A 91 -10.46 21.79 11.57
N PHE A 92 -10.04 21.31 10.40
CA PHE A 92 -9.29 20.06 10.28
C PHE A 92 -7.93 20.10 10.96
N GLU A 93 -7.23 21.24 10.95
CA GLU A 93 -5.97 21.43 11.68
C GLU A 93 -6.20 21.33 13.19
N ASN A 94 -7.24 21.98 13.72
CA ASN A 94 -7.63 21.85 15.12
C ASN A 94 -8.04 20.41 15.48
N SER A 95 -8.73 19.71 14.59
CA SER A 95 -9.07 18.29 14.76
C SER A 95 -7.83 17.39 14.72
N ALA A 96 -6.84 17.71 13.88
CA ALA A 96 -5.58 16.99 13.80
C ALA A 96 -4.75 17.14 15.09
N HIS A 97 -4.80 18.30 15.74
CA HIS A 97 -4.15 18.50 17.05
C HIS A 97 -4.78 17.67 18.17
N GLU A 98 -6.09 17.44 18.12
CA GLU A 98 -6.80 16.58 19.07
C GLU A 98 -6.51 15.10 18.81
N LEU A 99 -6.59 14.67 17.55
CA LEU A 99 -6.15 13.33 17.13
C LEU A 99 -4.70 13.07 17.53
N LYS A 100 -3.81 14.05 17.35
CA LYS A 100 -2.42 13.99 17.80
C LYS A 100 -2.33 13.71 19.31
N ALA A 101 -3.07 14.46 20.13
CA ALA A 101 -3.04 14.28 21.58
C ALA A 101 -3.49 12.88 22.01
N ASP A 102 -4.42 12.27 21.28
CA ASP A 102 -4.86 10.90 21.53
C ASP A 102 -3.81 9.86 21.11
N LEU A 103 -3.28 9.97 19.88
CA LEU A 103 -2.28 9.02 19.38
C LEU A 103 -0.96 9.08 20.17
N GLU A 104 -0.57 10.25 20.68
CA GLU A 104 0.62 10.39 21.53
C GLU A 104 0.47 9.72 22.90
N LYS A 105 -0.76 9.52 23.41
CA LYS A 105 -1.01 8.71 24.63
C LYS A 105 -0.63 7.24 24.41
N ASP A 106 -0.81 6.75 23.19
CA ASP A 106 -0.48 5.38 22.77
C ASP A 106 0.99 5.22 22.34
N GLY A 107 1.78 6.29 22.43
CA GLY A 107 3.21 6.27 22.14
C GLY A 107 3.57 6.50 20.67
N ALA A 108 2.62 6.92 19.84
CA ALA A 108 2.93 7.41 18.50
C ALA A 108 3.67 8.77 18.60
N VAL A 109 4.42 9.12 17.54
CA VAL A 109 4.99 10.46 17.36
C VAL A 109 4.27 11.09 16.19
N VAL A 110 3.53 12.17 16.46
CA VAL A 110 2.68 12.83 15.46
C VAL A 110 3.17 14.24 15.17
N LYS A 111 3.36 14.55 13.89
CA LYS A 111 3.70 15.89 13.42
C LYS A 111 2.62 16.38 12.47
N VAL A 112 2.17 17.60 12.71
CA VAL A 112 1.16 18.28 11.90
C VAL A 112 1.86 19.43 11.18
N TYR A 113 1.72 19.49 9.86
CA TYR A 113 2.32 20.50 9.02
C TYR A 113 1.21 21.19 8.20
N ALA A 114 1.03 22.48 8.40
CA ALA A 114 0.21 23.31 7.52
C ALA A 114 1.13 23.97 6.49
N THR A 115 0.86 23.76 5.21
CA THR A 115 1.62 24.40 4.12
C THR A 115 0.92 25.71 3.71
N GLN A 116 1.69 26.72 3.32
CA GLN A 116 1.16 27.94 2.66
C GLN A 116 0.53 27.56 1.31
N GLY A 117 -0.71 27.07 1.33
CA GLY A 117 -1.33 26.51 0.13
C GLY A 117 -2.59 25.66 0.35
N ASN A 118 -3.27 25.77 1.49
CA ASN A 118 -4.51 25.03 1.76
C ASN A 118 -4.31 23.50 1.81
N ARG A 119 -3.17 23.06 2.35
CA ARG A 119 -2.83 21.65 2.57
C ARG A 119 -2.37 21.45 4.01
N LEU A 120 -2.89 20.40 4.64
CA LEU A 120 -2.56 19.93 5.99
C LEU A 120 -2.00 18.51 5.87
N ASP A 121 -0.79 18.29 6.34
CA ASP A 121 -0.17 16.95 6.42
C ASP A 121 -0.03 16.51 7.87
N ILE A 122 -0.41 15.27 8.14
CA ILE A 122 -0.33 14.62 9.45
C ILE A 122 0.59 13.40 9.32
N GLU A 123 1.85 13.54 9.74
CA GLU A 123 2.83 12.46 9.75
C GLU A 123 2.75 11.71 11.09
N ILE A 124 2.38 10.44 11.05
CA ILE A 124 2.19 9.58 12.21
C ILE A 124 3.22 8.46 12.17
N LYS A 125 4.14 8.45 13.15
CA LYS A 125 5.09 7.36 13.38
C LYS A 125 4.60 6.51 14.53
N TYR A 126 4.33 5.25 14.24
CA TYR A 126 3.70 4.34 15.20
C TYR A 126 4.31 2.94 15.11
N GLN A 127 4.09 2.13 16.14
CA GLN A 127 4.52 0.74 16.18
C GLN A 127 3.29 -0.15 16.10
N LYS A 128 3.31 -1.12 15.18
CA LYS A 128 2.25 -2.12 15.05
C LYS A 128 2.77 -3.49 15.42
N LEU A 129 2.03 -4.19 16.27
CA LEU A 129 2.29 -5.57 16.61
C LEU A 129 1.78 -6.51 15.51
N GLN A 130 2.59 -7.49 15.16
CA GLN A 130 2.35 -8.48 14.11
C GLN A 130 2.60 -9.87 14.68
N PHE A 131 1.59 -10.44 15.35
CA PHE A 131 1.70 -11.74 16.03
C PHE A 131 2.02 -12.91 15.08
N ASN A 132 1.80 -12.74 13.78
CA ASN A 132 2.12 -13.72 12.74
C ASN A 132 3.59 -13.68 12.28
N LYS A 133 4.43 -12.79 12.85
CA LYS A 133 5.85 -12.69 12.56
C LYS A 133 6.70 -13.28 13.68
N SER A 134 7.94 -13.64 13.34
CA SER A 134 8.98 -13.98 14.32
C SER A 134 9.22 -12.82 15.27
N GLU A 135 9.67 -13.10 16.48
CA GLU A 135 9.85 -12.18 17.61
C GLU A 135 10.63 -10.90 17.22
N PHE A 136 11.68 -11.02 16.40
CA PHE A 136 12.47 -9.88 15.90
C PHE A 136 11.77 -9.00 14.86
N ARG A 137 10.58 -9.40 14.39
CA ARG A 137 9.75 -8.73 13.38
C ARG A 137 8.32 -8.46 13.87
N GLN A 138 8.00 -8.83 15.11
CA GLN A 138 6.67 -8.64 15.67
C GLN A 138 6.34 -7.16 15.86
N VAL A 139 7.32 -6.33 16.23
CA VAL A 139 7.14 -4.89 16.33
C VAL A 139 7.63 -4.25 15.04
N VAL A 140 6.71 -3.72 14.24
CA VAL A 140 7.05 -2.99 13.01
C VAL A 140 6.83 -1.51 13.24
N SER A 141 7.89 -0.72 13.10
CA SER A 141 7.76 0.75 13.04
C SER A 141 7.22 1.14 11.66
N ARG A 142 6.12 1.88 11.65
CA ARG A 142 5.46 2.39 10.44
C ARG A 142 5.44 3.91 10.44
N THR A 143 5.32 4.48 9.26
CA THR A 143 5.09 5.91 9.07
C THR A 143 3.96 6.07 8.07
N ALA A 144 2.89 6.74 8.50
CA ALA A 144 1.78 7.12 7.64
C ALA A 144 1.76 8.64 7.51
N VAL A 145 1.40 9.12 6.32
CA VAL A 145 1.14 10.54 6.07
C VAL A 145 -0.28 10.67 5.58
N ILE A 146 -1.12 11.35 6.36
CA ILE A 146 -2.48 11.72 5.95
C ILE A 146 -2.43 13.17 5.46
N SER A 147 -2.89 13.41 4.24
CA SER A 147 -2.88 14.73 3.62
C SER A 147 -4.30 15.19 3.33
N VAL A 148 -4.71 16.29 3.97
CA VAL A 148 -5.99 16.96 3.73
C VAL A 148 -5.74 18.19 2.86
N GLN A 149 -6.45 18.29 1.74
CA GLN A 149 -6.36 19.43 0.84
C GLN A 149 -7.74 19.81 0.33
N ARG A 150 -7.99 21.10 0.10
CA ARG A 150 -9.20 21.56 -0.57
C ARG A 150 -8.99 21.68 -2.07
N GLU A 151 -9.92 21.12 -2.83
CA GLU A 151 -10.00 21.16 -4.29
C GLU A 151 -11.40 21.63 -4.70
N GLY A 152 -11.55 22.93 -4.97
CA GLY A 152 -12.86 23.52 -5.23
C GLY A 152 -13.74 23.52 -3.97
N SER A 153 -14.93 22.93 -4.07
CA SER A 153 -15.87 22.67 -2.96
C SER A 153 -15.48 21.47 -2.10
N ASP A 154 -14.62 20.59 -2.61
CA ASP A 154 -14.34 19.31 -1.98
C ASP A 154 -13.13 19.43 -1.05
N LEU A 155 -13.18 18.72 0.06
CA LEU A 155 -12.00 18.33 0.83
C LEU A 155 -11.59 16.93 0.42
N VAL A 156 -10.34 16.79 -0.02
CA VAL A 156 -9.76 15.51 -0.42
C VAL A 156 -8.76 15.08 0.64
N ILE A 157 -8.98 13.89 1.20
CA ILE A 157 -8.09 13.27 2.19
C ILE A 157 -7.38 12.11 1.52
N HIS A 158 -6.05 12.16 1.48
CA HIS A 158 -5.18 11.12 0.96
C HIS A 158 -4.46 10.42 2.10
N GLY A 159 -4.23 9.12 1.98
CA GLY A 159 -3.41 8.38 2.93
C GLY A 159 -3.10 6.96 2.47
N PRO A 160 -2.21 6.26 3.19
CA PRO A 160 -2.02 4.82 3.00
C PRO A 160 -3.30 4.04 3.27
N HIS A 161 -3.56 3.03 2.45
CA HIS A 161 -4.70 2.12 2.60
C HIS A 161 -4.35 1.03 3.62
N ASN A 162 -4.69 1.28 4.88
CA ASN A 162 -4.64 0.32 5.97
C ASN A 162 -5.68 0.66 7.05
N ASP A 163 -6.00 -0.31 7.91
CA ASP A 163 -7.05 -0.17 8.92
C ASP A 163 -6.78 0.97 9.91
N ASP A 164 -5.52 1.19 10.30
CA ASP A 164 -5.16 2.22 11.28
C ASP A 164 -5.43 3.62 10.69
N VAL A 165 -4.99 3.85 9.45
CA VAL A 165 -5.20 5.12 8.74
C VAL A 165 -6.68 5.35 8.46
N HIS A 166 -7.44 4.31 8.10
CA HIS A 166 -8.88 4.41 7.91
C HIS A 166 -9.59 4.86 9.21
N GLU A 167 -9.23 4.24 10.35
CA GLU A 167 -9.74 4.63 11.67
C GLU A 167 -9.37 6.08 12.01
N TRP A 168 -8.14 6.51 11.73
CA TRP A 168 -7.68 7.87 12.00
C TRP A 168 -8.37 8.92 11.13
N ILE A 169 -8.63 8.63 9.86
CA ILE A 169 -9.40 9.50 8.97
C ILE A 169 -10.84 9.62 9.48
N GLY A 170 -11.45 8.50 9.90
CA GLY A 170 -12.79 8.51 10.52
C GLY A 170 -12.85 9.35 11.79
N LYS A 171 -11.88 9.19 12.71
CA LYS A 171 -11.77 10.01 13.92
C LYS A 171 -11.55 11.49 13.60
N LEU A 172 -10.66 11.79 12.66
CA LEU A 172 -10.41 13.17 12.23
C LEU A 172 -11.68 13.85 11.70
N ALA A 173 -12.45 13.14 10.88
CA ALA A 173 -13.72 13.63 10.35
C ALA A 173 -14.79 13.76 11.44
N SER A 174 -14.88 12.82 12.39
CA SER A 174 -15.79 12.91 13.54
C SER A 174 -15.54 14.18 14.36
N ILE A 175 -14.28 14.42 14.73
CA ILE A 175 -13.89 15.61 15.51
C ILE A 175 -14.18 16.91 14.71
N ALA A 176 -13.92 16.89 13.40
CA ALA A 176 -14.22 18.05 12.53
C ALA A 176 -15.73 18.30 12.38
N SER A 177 -16.54 17.23 12.29
CA SER A 177 -18.00 17.30 12.25
C SER A 177 -18.57 17.87 13.53
N GLU A 178 -18.12 17.41 14.70
CA GLU A 178 -18.52 17.95 16.01
C GLU A 178 -18.20 19.44 16.16
N LYS A 179 -17.02 19.88 15.70
CA LYS A 179 -16.59 21.28 15.78
C LYS A 179 -17.31 22.21 14.81
N SER A 180 -17.73 21.70 13.66
CA SER A 180 -18.39 22.49 12.62
C SER A 180 -19.91 22.46 12.69
N GLY A 181 -20.49 21.42 13.29
CA GLY A 181 -21.93 21.13 13.24
C GLY A 181 -22.41 20.60 11.88
N GLU A 182 -21.50 20.31 10.94
CA GLU A 182 -21.79 19.80 9.61
C GLU A 182 -21.58 18.28 9.56
N SER A 183 -22.52 17.54 8.95
CA SER A 183 -22.35 16.10 8.70
C SER A 183 -21.37 15.89 7.53
N LEU A 184 -20.29 15.16 7.76
CA LEU A 184 -19.24 14.93 6.75
C LEU A 184 -19.39 13.53 6.16
N GLU A 185 -19.86 13.44 4.92
CA GLU A 185 -20.03 12.18 4.19
C GLU A 185 -18.84 11.89 3.27
N PHE A 186 -18.37 10.64 3.28
CA PHE A 186 -17.26 10.19 2.44
C PHE A 186 -17.73 9.73 1.06
N THR A 187 -17.08 10.26 0.03
CA THR A 187 -17.29 9.89 -1.38
C THR A 187 -16.04 9.23 -1.95
N ASP A 188 -16.04 7.90 -1.87
CA ASP A 188 -14.97 7.05 -2.38
C ASP A 188 -15.17 6.68 -3.86
N ILE A 189 -14.08 6.28 -4.51
CA ILE A 189 -14.13 5.76 -5.88
C ILE A 189 -14.56 4.29 -5.82
N GLN A 190 -15.72 4.01 -6.39
CA GLN A 190 -16.31 2.68 -6.54
C GLN A 190 -17.04 2.59 -7.88
N LEU A 191 -17.12 1.38 -8.45
CA LEU A 191 -17.87 1.18 -9.69
C LEU A 191 -19.30 0.72 -9.38
N PRO A 192 -20.32 1.30 -10.03
CA PRO A 192 -21.69 0.85 -9.84
C PRO A 192 -21.85 -0.65 -10.10
N PRO A 193 -22.66 -1.38 -9.30
CA PRO A 193 -22.96 -2.79 -9.55
C PRO A 193 -23.58 -3.04 -10.93
N THR A 194 -24.26 -2.03 -11.48
CA THR A 194 -24.89 -2.05 -12.81
C THR A 194 -23.89 -2.02 -13.96
N PHE A 195 -22.61 -1.72 -13.72
CA PHE A 195 -21.59 -1.70 -14.76
C PHE A 195 -21.32 -3.10 -15.30
N SER A 196 -21.36 -3.23 -16.62
CA SER A 196 -20.95 -4.47 -17.31
C SER A 196 -19.47 -4.78 -17.06
N ALA A 197 -19.07 -6.05 -17.21
CA ALA A 197 -17.67 -6.47 -17.13
C ALA A 197 -16.74 -5.68 -18.06
N LYS A 198 -17.28 -5.25 -19.22
CA LYS A 198 -16.58 -4.36 -20.15
C LYS A 198 -16.37 -2.97 -19.55
N GLN A 199 -17.42 -2.31 -19.04
CA GLN A 199 -17.29 -0.98 -18.41
C GLN A 199 -16.33 -1.01 -17.21
N LYS A 200 -16.38 -2.07 -16.39
CA LYS A 200 -15.44 -2.28 -15.29
C LYS A 200 -13.98 -2.38 -15.75
N SER A 201 -13.75 -3.04 -16.88
CA SER A 201 -12.41 -3.13 -17.49
C SER A 201 -11.97 -1.83 -18.16
N ASP A 202 -12.90 -1.16 -18.85
CA ASP A 202 -12.68 0.11 -19.52
C ASP A 202 -12.32 1.21 -18.52
N PHE A 203 -12.84 1.17 -17.28
CA PHE A 203 -12.41 2.06 -16.20
C PHE A 203 -10.89 2.06 -16.01
N PHE A 204 -10.26 0.90 -15.85
CA PHE A 204 -8.80 0.83 -15.66
C PHE A 204 -8.04 1.30 -16.91
N ILE A 205 -8.47 0.86 -18.09
CA ILE A 205 -7.81 1.21 -19.36
C ILE A 205 -7.90 2.72 -19.62
N ASN A 206 -9.06 3.32 -19.37
CA ASN A 206 -9.28 4.75 -19.58
C ASN A 206 -8.58 5.59 -18.51
N LEU A 207 -8.56 5.13 -17.25
CA LEU A 207 -7.78 5.75 -16.17
C LEU A 207 -6.31 5.88 -16.57
N ALA A 208 -5.69 4.81 -17.05
CA ALA A 208 -4.28 4.84 -17.42
C ALA A 208 -3.98 5.76 -18.61
N LYS A 209 -4.97 5.99 -19.50
CA LYS A 209 -4.87 6.93 -20.62
C LYS A 209 -5.19 8.38 -20.23
N ALA A 210 -5.98 8.59 -19.18
CA ALA A 210 -6.43 9.90 -18.73
C ALA A 210 -5.45 10.59 -17.77
N MET A 211 -4.32 9.94 -17.45
CA MET A 211 -3.29 10.51 -16.57
C MET A 211 -2.63 11.74 -17.20
N VAL A 212 -2.98 12.92 -16.70
CA VAL A 212 -2.44 14.19 -17.19
C VAL A 212 -0.92 14.22 -17.06
N GLY A 213 -0.22 14.51 -18.16
CA GLY A 213 1.23 14.58 -18.22
C GLY A 213 1.94 13.23 -18.36
N TYR A 214 1.21 12.12 -18.46
CA TYR A 214 1.77 10.78 -18.64
C TYR A 214 1.03 10.01 -19.72
N ASN A 215 1.71 9.70 -20.82
CA ASN A 215 1.17 8.85 -21.86
C ASN A 215 1.35 7.37 -21.47
N LEU A 216 0.29 6.59 -21.60
CA LEU A 216 0.34 5.13 -21.45
C LEU A 216 1.36 4.55 -22.43
N HIS A 217 2.37 3.87 -21.90
CA HIS A 217 3.43 3.21 -22.67
C HIS A 217 3.12 1.73 -22.88
N ASP A 218 2.91 0.97 -21.79
CA ASP A 218 2.55 -0.44 -21.84
C ASP A 218 1.77 -0.86 -20.58
N VAL A 219 0.97 -1.93 -20.69
CA VAL A 219 0.33 -2.59 -19.56
C VAL A 219 1.02 -3.93 -19.32
N THR A 220 1.69 -4.04 -18.17
CA THR A 220 2.56 -5.17 -17.85
C THR A 220 1.84 -6.28 -17.11
N ASP A 221 0.84 -5.93 -16.30
CA ASP A 221 0.10 -6.89 -15.49
C ASP A 221 -1.39 -6.55 -15.47
N VAL A 222 -2.22 -7.57 -15.67
CA VAL A 222 -3.68 -7.47 -15.52
C VAL A 222 -4.15 -8.62 -14.65
N TYR A 223 -4.92 -8.30 -13.62
CA TYR A 223 -5.68 -9.28 -12.85
C TYR A 223 -7.14 -9.09 -13.19
N VAL A 224 -7.81 -10.21 -13.42
CA VAL A 224 -9.22 -10.24 -13.73
C VAL A 224 -10.00 -11.04 -12.71
N SER A 225 -11.23 -10.63 -12.49
CA SER A 225 -12.16 -11.22 -11.53
C SER A 225 -13.49 -11.53 -12.19
N LYS A 226 -14.13 -12.60 -11.71
CA LYS A 226 -15.49 -13.00 -12.03
C LYS A 226 -16.09 -13.61 -10.75
N PRO A 227 -16.94 -12.88 -10.02
CA PRO A 227 -17.58 -13.38 -8.82
C PRO A 227 -18.32 -14.69 -9.08
N ASP A 228 -18.37 -15.56 -8.08
CA ASP A 228 -19.21 -16.75 -8.16
C ASP A 228 -20.67 -16.34 -7.90
N PRO A 229 -21.62 -16.61 -8.82
CA PRO A 229 -23.03 -16.31 -8.57
C PRO A 229 -23.59 -17.06 -7.36
N SER A 230 -22.99 -18.17 -6.91
CA SER A 230 -23.45 -18.91 -5.72
C SER A 230 -22.79 -18.49 -4.41
N SER A 231 -21.97 -17.43 -4.38
CA SER A 231 -21.31 -16.94 -3.17
C SER A 231 -21.97 -15.70 -2.55
N GLY A 232 -23.22 -15.39 -2.94
CA GLY A 232 -24.04 -14.43 -2.20
C GLY A 232 -24.58 -15.08 -0.93
N ASP A 233 -24.63 -14.33 0.18
CA ASP A 233 -25.33 -14.68 1.42
C ASP A 233 -26.86 -14.71 1.17
N ASP A 234 -27.33 -15.62 0.33
CA ASP A 234 -28.75 -15.98 0.27
C ASP A 234 -28.97 -17.11 1.29
N ASP A 235 -29.34 -16.70 2.51
CA ASP A 235 -30.08 -17.50 3.50
C ASP A 235 -31.51 -17.79 2.96
N ASP A 236 -31.63 -18.28 1.73
CA ASP A 236 -32.88 -18.80 1.17
C ASP A 236 -32.64 -20.23 0.69
N ASP A 237 -33.04 -21.15 1.56
CA ASP A 237 -33.21 -22.58 1.27
C ASP A 237 -34.11 -22.77 0.02
N GLU A 238 -33.67 -23.67 -0.87
CA GLU A 238 -34.40 -24.31 -2.00
C GLU A 238 -34.00 -23.93 -3.44
N ALA A 239 -32.70 -24.01 -3.74
CA ALA A 239 -32.28 -24.45 -5.08
C ALA A 239 -30.99 -25.27 -5.01
N GLU A 240 -31.07 -26.58 -5.26
CA GLU A 240 -29.92 -27.46 -5.50
C GLU A 240 -29.10 -26.92 -6.69
N PRO A 241 -27.91 -26.32 -6.49
CA PRO A 241 -27.09 -25.93 -7.61
C PRO A 241 -26.37 -27.18 -8.13
N VAL A 242 -26.62 -27.54 -9.38
CA VAL A 242 -25.83 -28.54 -10.09
C VAL A 242 -24.38 -28.03 -10.16
N GLN A 243 -23.58 -28.43 -9.17
CA GLN A 243 -22.17 -28.10 -9.04
C GLN A 243 -21.39 -28.78 -10.17
N THR A 244 -21.27 -28.09 -11.29
CA THR A 244 -20.15 -28.35 -12.21
C THR A 244 -18.90 -27.86 -11.48
N GLY A 245 -18.16 -28.78 -10.87
CA GLY A 245 -17.10 -28.51 -9.86
C GLY A 245 -15.85 -27.75 -10.34
N ILE A 246 -15.94 -26.88 -11.34
CA ILE A 246 -14.81 -26.09 -11.86
C ILE A 246 -15.28 -24.65 -12.14
N HIS A 247 -15.05 -23.74 -11.18
CA HIS A 247 -15.23 -22.29 -11.34
C HIS A 247 -13.88 -21.58 -11.21
N ILE A 248 -13.59 -20.65 -12.12
CA ILE A 248 -12.41 -19.78 -12.03
C ILE A 248 -12.92 -18.41 -11.62
N SER A 249 -12.60 -17.98 -10.40
CA SER A 249 -13.01 -16.67 -9.88
C SER A 249 -12.01 -15.56 -10.21
N LYS A 250 -10.72 -15.89 -10.29
CA LYS A 250 -9.63 -14.91 -10.52
C LYS A 250 -8.56 -15.48 -11.44
N ALA A 251 -7.98 -14.64 -12.28
CA ALA A 251 -6.83 -14.97 -13.11
C ALA A 251 -5.89 -13.75 -13.24
N SER A 252 -4.61 -13.98 -13.52
CA SER A 252 -3.64 -12.90 -13.75
C SER A 252 -2.77 -13.18 -14.96
N LEU A 253 -2.51 -12.15 -15.74
CA LEU A 253 -1.65 -12.16 -16.92
C LEU A 253 -0.51 -11.17 -16.69
N LYS A 254 0.72 -11.58 -17.04
CA LYS A 254 1.94 -10.77 -16.88
C LYS A 254 2.81 -10.89 -18.12
N GLY A 255 3.31 -9.78 -18.63
CA GLY A 255 4.14 -9.73 -19.83
C GLY A 255 4.24 -8.33 -20.41
N GLN A 256 4.52 -8.24 -21.71
CA GLN A 256 4.46 -6.98 -22.47
C GLN A 256 3.21 -7.00 -23.35
N GLY A 257 2.54 -5.85 -23.49
CA GLY A 257 1.35 -5.73 -24.34
C GLY A 257 0.18 -6.60 -23.88
N VAL A 258 -0.02 -6.77 -22.57
CA VAL A 258 -1.03 -7.70 -22.03
C VAL A 258 -2.45 -7.37 -22.52
N LEU A 259 -2.75 -6.09 -22.75
CA LEU A 259 -4.04 -5.64 -23.29
C LEU A 259 -4.35 -6.19 -24.69
N GLN A 260 -3.33 -6.51 -25.49
CA GLN A 260 -3.53 -7.06 -26.84
C GLN A 260 -3.55 -8.60 -26.87
N SER A 261 -3.30 -9.27 -25.74
CA SER A 261 -3.22 -10.72 -25.67
C SER A 261 -4.56 -11.40 -26.00
N LYS A 262 -4.50 -12.54 -26.70
CA LYS A 262 -5.69 -13.34 -27.01
C LYS A 262 -6.29 -13.94 -25.75
N GLU A 263 -5.45 -14.22 -24.76
CA GLU A 263 -5.78 -14.76 -23.46
C GLU A 263 -6.69 -13.80 -22.68
N LEU A 264 -6.34 -12.51 -22.63
CA LEU A 264 -7.19 -11.50 -21.99
C LEU A 264 -8.53 -11.36 -22.71
N GLN A 265 -8.53 -11.35 -24.05
CA GLN A 265 -9.76 -11.28 -24.84
C GLN A 265 -10.68 -12.48 -24.59
N LEU A 266 -10.12 -13.68 -24.41
CA LEU A 266 -10.89 -14.88 -24.07
C LEU A 266 -11.50 -14.79 -22.66
N LEU A 267 -10.77 -14.25 -21.68
CA LEU A 267 -11.29 -14.01 -20.33
C LEU A 267 -12.41 -12.97 -20.34
N ALA A 268 -12.25 -11.86 -21.07
CA ALA A 268 -13.28 -10.85 -21.23
C ALA A 268 -14.57 -11.43 -21.84
N LYS A 269 -14.45 -12.27 -22.88
CA LYS A 269 -15.61 -12.99 -23.47
C LYS A 269 -16.31 -13.93 -22.50
N LYS A 270 -15.61 -14.44 -21.48
CA LYS A 270 -16.17 -15.29 -20.41
C LYS A 270 -16.77 -14.50 -19.25
N GLY A 271 -16.82 -13.17 -19.34
CA GLY A 271 -17.41 -12.28 -18.35
C GLY A 271 -16.45 -11.86 -17.24
N PHE A 272 -15.15 -12.13 -17.37
CA PHE A 272 -14.16 -11.58 -16.45
C PHE A 272 -13.95 -10.09 -16.72
N TYR A 273 -13.69 -9.32 -15.67
CA TYR A 273 -13.33 -7.91 -15.75
C TYR A 273 -12.03 -7.62 -15.02
N ILE A 274 -11.33 -6.56 -15.44
CA ILE A 274 -10.10 -6.10 -14.78
C ILE A 274 -10.44 -5.61 -13.36
N SER A 275 -9.74 -6.14 -12.36
CA SER A 275 -9.84 -5.72 -10.96
C SER A 275 -8.54 -5.13 -10.39
N ARG A 276 -7.42 -5.38 -11.09
CA ARG A 276 -6.12 -4.73 -10.85
C ARG A 276 -5.36 -4.60 -12.17
N MET A 277 -4.68 -3.47 -12.34
CA MET A 277 -3.82 -3.21 -13.49
C MET A 277 -2.49 -2.59 -13.04
N VAL A 278 -1.39 -3.04 -13.65
CA VAL A 278 -0.07 -2.40 -13.55
C VAL A 278 0.32 -1.95 -14.95
N TRP A 279 0.71 -0.68 -15.06
CA TRP A 279 1.09 -0.09 -16.34
C TRP A 279 2.29 0.82 -16.18
N THR A 280 2.94 1.08 -17.30
CA THR A 280 4.01 2.06 -17.40
C THR A 280 3.52 3.28 -18.18
N GLY A 281 3.95 4.46 -17.75
CA GLY A 281 3.65 5.72 -18.41
C GLY A 281 4.88 6.62 -18.44
N ARG A 282 4.99 7.43 -19.49
CA ARG A 282 6.08 8.39 -19.67
C ARG A 282 5.55 9.78 -19.94
N SER A 283 6.27 10.79 -19.48
CA SER A 283 6.02 12.15 -19.93
C SER A 283 6.28 12.26 -21.44
N PRO A 284 5.63 13.19 -22.16
CA PRO A 284 5.91 13.44 -23.56
C PRO A 284 7.36 13.84 -23.88
N SER A 285 8.16 14.21 -22.86
CA SER A 285 9.57 14.51 -23.03
C SER A 285 10.36 13.30 -23.57
N PHE A 286 11.39 13.58 -24.38
CA PHE A 286 12.24 12.55 -24.96
C PHE A 286 13.09 11.84 -23.90
N ASP A 287 13.65 12.61 -22.96
CA ASP A 287 14.49 12.11 -21.85
C ASP A 287 13.68 11.80 -20.57
N SER A 288 12.38 11.50 -20.72
CA SER A 288 11.55 11.15 -19.58
C SER A 288 11.85 9.73 -19.10
N ASP A 289 12.00 9.59 -17.80
CA ASP A 289 11.95 8.28 -17.14
C ASP A 289 10.59 7.58 -17.40
N LEU A 290 10.62 6.24 -17.33
CA LEU A 290 9.43 5.40 -17.46
C LEU A 290 8.86 5.09 -16.07
N TYR A 291 7.72 5.68 -15.73
CA TYR A 291 7.08 5.50 -14.43
C TYR A 291 6.17 4.29 -14.43
N GLU A 292 6.16 3.54 -13.34
CA GLU A 292 5.31 2.38 -13.15
C GLU A 292 4.22 2.68 -12.12
N PHE A 293 2.97 2.38 -12.48
CA PHE A 293 1.79 2.64 -11.69
C PHE A 293 1.01 1.35 -11.49
N GLU A 294 0.29 1.28 -10.38
CA GLU A 294 -0.65 0.21 -10.08
C GLU A 294 -1.96 0.82 -9.58
N ALA A 295 -3.09 0.22 -9.96
CA ALA A 295 -4.39 0.50 -9.39
C ALA A 295 -5.19 -0.80 -9.25
N GLN A 296 -6.05 -0.88 -8.24
CA GLN A 296 -6.93 -2.01 -8.01
C GLN A 296 -8.14 -1.64 -7.13
N PHE A 297 -9.11 -2.54 -7.05
CA PHE A 297 -10.10 -2.56 -5.98
C PHE A 297 -9.68 -3.52 -4.86
N SER A 298 -9.80 -3.08 -3.61
CA SER A 298 -9.56 -3.93 -2.43
C SER A 298 -10.67 -4.99 -2.25
N SER A 299 -11.91 -4.67 -2.64
CA SER A 299 -12.96 -5.67 -2.93
C SER A 299 -13.19 -5.75 -4.45
N PRO A 300 -12.52 -6.68 -5.16
CA PRO A 300 -12.75 -6.89 -6.58
C PRO A 300 -14.20 -7.20 -6.92
N ASP A 301 -14.87 -8.00 -6.08
CA ASP A 301 -16.18 -8.55 -6.38
C ASP A 301 -17.26 -7.46 -6.37
N ASP A 302 -17.16 -6.53 -5.41
CA ASP A 302 -18.04 -5.35 -5.30
C ASP A 302 -17.52 -4.14 -6.09
N CYS A 303 -16.27 -4.18 -6.56
CA CYS A 303 -15.57 -3.05 -7.17
C CYS A 303 -15.51 -1.80 -6.25
N THR A 304 -15.24 -2.04 -4.97
CA THR A 304 -15.11 -1.01 -3.93
C THR A 304 -13.70 -0.97 -3.33
N GLY A 305 -13.38 0.10 -2.60
CA GLY A 305 -12.07 0.31 -2.00
C GLY A 305 -10.98 0.49 -3.07
N PHE A 306 -11.17 1.45 -3.96
CA PHE A 306 -10.17 1.78 -4.97
C PHE A 306 -8.86 2.25 -4.33
N VAL A 307 -7.75 1.64 -4.72
CA VAL A 307 -6.41 1.96 -4.24
C VAL A 307 -5.42 2.01 -5.40
N TYR A 308 -4.37 2.80 -5.23
CA TYR A 308 -3.36 3.01 -6.26
C TYR A 308 -1.96 3.16 -5.67
N LEU A 309 -0.94 2.92 -6.48
CA LEU A 309 0.45 3.00 -6.06
C LEU A 309 1.35 3.42 -7.23
N PRO A 310 1.93 4.62 -7.17
CA PRO A 310 3.12 4.93 -7.95
C PRO A 310 4.28 4.06 -7.44
N ARG A 311 4.70 3.05 -8.22
CA ARG A 311 5.64 2.01 -7.77
C ARG A 311 7.10 2.43 -7.85
N GLY A 312 7.41 3.40 -8.71
CA GLY A 312 8.77 3.79 -9.04
C GLY A 312 8.91 4.21 -10.49
N PHE A 313 10.16 4.29 -10.93
CA PHE A 313 10.50 4.58 -12.32
C PHE A 313 11.73 3.81 -12.78
N TYR A 314 11.82 3.58 -14.08
CA TYR A 314 13.01 3.07 -14.75
C TYR A 314 13.70 4.25 -15.42
N ARG A 315 14.97 4.47 -15.06
CA ARG A 315 15.74 5.61 -15.57
C ARG A 315 15.89 5.51 -17.08
N HIS A 316 15.65 6.62 -17.77
CA HIS A 316 16.05 6.76 -19.17
C HIS A 316 17.58 6.63 -19.28
N VAL A 317 18.03 5.90 -20.30
CA VAL A 317 19.45 5.70 -20.59
C VAL A 317 19.81 6.42 -21.88
N ASP A 318 19.21 5.97 -22.99
CA ASP A 318 19.35 6.58 -24.31
C ASP A 318 18.20 6.11 -25.21
N GLY A 319 17.73 6.96 -26.11
CA GLY A 319 16.66 6.61 -27.05
C GLY A 319 15.40 6.06 -26.37
N MET A 320 15.09 4.77 -26.63
CA MET A 320 13.98 4.03 -26.03
C MET A 320 14.43 2.98 -24.99
N GLU A 321 15.69 3.04 -24.54
CA GLU A 321 16.23 2.14 -23.54
C GLU A 321 16.07 2.71 -22.13
N PHE A 322 15.72 1.82 -21.20
CA PHE A 322 15.53 2.13 -19.80
C PHE A 322 16.33 1.17 -18.93
N ALA A 323 16.70 1.61 -17.74
CA ALA A 323 17.35 0.76 -16.75
C ALA A 323 16.49 -0.48 -16.43
N SER A 324 17.13 -1.63 -16.22
CA SER A 324 16.44 -2.88 -15.85
C SER A 324 15.93 -2.90 -14.41
N THR A 325 16.46 -2.00 -13.56
CA THR A 325 16.10 -1.90 -12.15
C THR A 325 15.24 -0.68 -11.89
N ARG A 326 14.17 -0.88 -11.12
CA ARG A 326 13.26 0.20 -10.71
C ARG A 326 13.88 1.04 -9.60
N SER A 327 13.88 2.35 -9.78
CA SER A 327 14.21 3.34 -8.75
C SER A 327 12.98 3.67 -7.92
N GLY A 328 13.17 3.97 -6.63
CA GLY A 328 12.11 4.42 -5.72
C GLY A 328 11.76 5.89 -5.92
N LEU A 329 10.59 6.28 -5.39
CA LEU A 329 10.12 7.68 -5.40
C LEU A 329 10.36 8.33 -4.05
N THR A 330 10.55 9.64 -4.05
CA THR A 330 10.44 10.45 -2.83
C THR A 330 8.97 10.54 -2.36
N ASN A 331 8.74 10.92 -1.10
CA ASN A 331 7.38 11.09 -0.56
C ASN A 331 6.58 12.14 -1.35
N ASP A 332 7.23 13.24 -1.76
CA ASP A 332 6.57 14.30 -2.53
C ASP A 332 6.20 13.83 -3.95
N GLU A 333 7.09 13.09 -4.61
CA GLU A 333 6.77 12.48 -5.91
C GLU A 333 5.64 11.45 -5.79
N GLN A 334 5.65 10.62 -4.75
CA GLN A 334 4.60 9.64 -4.51
C GLN A 334 3.25 10.33 -4.30
N TYR A 335 3.21 11.43 -3.54
CA TYR A 335 2.01 12.25 -3.35
C TYR A 335 1.54 12.86 -4.68
N ARG A 336 2.43 13.58 -5.39
CA ARG A 336 2.11 14.24 -6.66
C ARG A 336 1.60 13.26 -7.71
N LEU A 337 2.29 12.13 -7.90
CA LEU A 337 1.88 11.09 -8.84
C LEU A 337 0.58 10.40 -8.42
N GLY A 338 0.40 10.18 -7.11
CA GLY A 338 -0.84 9.66 -6.55
C GLY A 338 -2.05 10.51 -6.91
N LYS A 339 -1.92 11.84 -6.78
CA LYS A 339 -2.96 12.80 -7.20
C LYS A 339 -3.30 12.70 -8.69
N VAL A 340 -2.30 12.50 -9.55
CA VAL A 340 -2.55 12.33 -11.00
C VAL A 340 -3.36 11.06 -11.27
N VAL A 341 -3.07 9.96 -10.57
CA VAL A 341 -3.85 8.71 -10.69
C VAL A 341 -5.27 8.89 -10.16
N GLU A 342 -5.44 9.54 -9.00
CA GLU A 342 -6.75 9.84 -8.40
C GLU A 342 -7.63 10.69 -9.32
N ALA A 343 -7.08 11.79 -9.85
CA ALA A 343 -7.80 12.69 -10.74
C ALA A 343 -8.20 11.99 -12.04
N ALA A 344 -7.32 11.17 -12.60
CA ALA A 344 -7.61 10.36 -13.79
C ALA A 344 -8.72 9.33 -13.52
N ALA A 345 -8.70 8.69 -12.35
CA ALA A 345 -9.72 7.74 -11.93
C ALA A 345 -11.11 8.40 -11.85
N ARG A 346 -11.21 9.57 -11.21
CA ARG A 346 -12.48 10.30 -11.08
C ARG A 346 -12.99 10.84 -12.41
N THR A 347 -12.11 11.39 -13.23
CA THR A 347 -12.46 11.84 -14.58
C THR A 347 -13.01 10.69 -15.42
N THR A 348 -12.39 9.52 -15.30
CA THR A 348 -12.84 8.31 -16.00
C THR A 348 -14.19 7.83 -15.49
N LEU A 349 -14.39 7.81 -14.17
CA LEU A 349 -15.66 7.39 -13.56
C LEU A 349 -16.81 8.32 -13.96
N ALA A 350 -16.58 9.63 -14.03
CA ALA A 350 -17.59 10.59 -14.46
C ALA A 350 -17.94 10.51 -15.96
N GLY A 351 -17.08 9.88 -16.78
CA GLY A 351 -17.28 9.72 -18.23
C GLY A 351 -17.83 8.36 -18.66
N LEU A 352 -18.03 7.42 -17.74
CA LEU A 352 -18.60 6.08 -17.97
C LEU A 352 -20.04 6.02 -17.47
#